data_AF-A0A9P0JS27-F1
#
_entry.id   AF-A0A9P0JS27-F1
#
_cell.length_a   1.000
_cell.length_b   1.000
_cell.length_c   1.000
_cell.angle_alpha   90.00
_cell.angle_beta   90.00
_cell.angle_gamma   90.00
#
_symmetry.space_group_name_H-M   'P 1'
#
loop_
_entity.id
_entity.type
_entity.pdbx_description
1 polymer ?
#
loop_
_entity_poly.entity_id
_entity_poly.type
_entity_poly.pdbx_seq_one_letter_code
_entity_poly.pdbx_strand_id
1 'polypeptide(L)' 'MKQNIGRDEFSQFPNLSQTSCQEDDVSTYVQHLNALYSDFESRFEDILTMPLQN' A
#
# COMPACT_ATOMS: atom_id res chain seq x y z
N MET A 1 -0.69 -25.85 -12.79
CA MET A 1 -0.57 -24.39 -12.57
C MET A 1 -1.02 -24.10 -11.14
N LYS A 2 -0.22 -23.38 -10.35
CA LYS A 2 -0.60 -22.97 -8.99
C LYS A 2 -1.27 -21.59 -9.11
N GLN A 3 -2.56 -21.51 -8.81
CA GLN A 3 -3.25 -20.23 -8.70
C GLN A 3 -3.18 -19.76 -7.24
N ASN A 4 -2.89 -18.48 -7.04
CA ASN A 4 -2.94 -17.90 -5.70
C ASN A 4 -4.40 -17.63 -5.31
N ILE A 5 -4.70 -17.86 -4.04
CA ILE A 5 -6.01 -17.62 -3.43
C ILE A 5 -6.22 -16.11 -3.32
N GLY A 6 -7.37 -15.62 -3.76
CA GLY A 6 -7.79 -14.22 -3.64
C GLY A 6 -8.11 -13.83 -2.20
N ARG A 7 -8.11 -12.53 -1.88
CA ARG A 7 -8.35 -12.06 -0.51
C ARG A 7 -9.74 -12.42 0.03
N ASP A 8 -10.76 -12.28 -0.79
CA ASP A 8 -12.13 -12.63 -0.40
C ASP A 8 -12.33 -14.14 -0.20
N GLU A 9 -11.42 -14.94 -0.77
CA GLU A 9 -11.44 -16.39 -0.68
C GLU A 9 -10.82 -16.92 0.62
N PHE A 10 -10.14 -16.08 1.43
CA PHE A 10 -9.65 -16.49 2.76
C PHE A 10 -10.78 -16.83 3.72
N SER A 11 -11.97 -16.26 3.50
CA SER A 11 -13.20 -16.58 4.24
C SER A 11 -13.61 -18.05 4.13
N GLN A 12 -13.19 -18.73 3.05
CA GLN A 12 -13.46 -20.16 2.83
C GLN A 12 -12.65 -21.06 3.79
N PHE A 13 -11.60 -20.51 4.43
CA PHE A 13 -10.77 -21.23 5.38
C PHE A 13 -11.11 -20.78 6.81
N PRO A 14 -11.67 -21.64 7.67
CA PRO A 14 -12.12 -21.26 9.00
C PRO A 14 -11.05 -20.56 9.85
N ASN A 15 -9.80 -21.03 9.75
CA ASN A 15 -8.66 -20.49 10.50
C ASN A 15 -8.11 -19.17 9.93
N LEU A 16 -8.49 -18.80 8.71
CA LEU A 16 -8.03 -17.57 8.03
C LEU A 16 -9.18 -16.58 7.81
N SER A 17 -10.41 -16.95 8.16
CA SER A 17 -11.59 -16.08 8.04
C SER A 17 -11.42 -14.73 8.74
N GLN A 18 -10.76 -14.71 9.91
CA GLN A 18 -10.46 -13.50 10.68
C GLN A 18 -9.25 -12.73 10.15
N THR A 19 -8.45 -13.32 9.26
CA THR A 19 -7.32 -12.64 8.60
C THR A 19 -7.74 -11.92 7.33
N SER A 20 -9.03 -11.95 6.98
CA SER A 20 -9.57 -11.16 5.87
C SER A 20 -9.41 -9.67 6.19
N CYS A 21 -8.54 -9.02 5.42
CA CYS A 21 -8.42 -7.56 5.42
C CYS A 21 -9.55 -7.02 4.54
N GLN A 22 -10.38 -6.11 5.07
CA GLN A 22 -11.44 -5.51 4.29
C GLN A 22 -10.82 -4.68 3.16
N GLU A 23 -11.35 -4.77 1.95
CA GLU A 23 -10.84 -4.00 0.81
C GLU A 23 -10.88 -2.49 1.07
N ASP A 24 -11.84 -2.01 1.86
CA ASP A 24 -11.93 -0.62 2.33
C ASP A 24 -10.74 -0.22 3.22
N ASP A 25 -10.27 -1.12 4.09
CA ASP A 25 -9.09 -0.88 4.94
C ASP A 25 -7.83 -0.79 4.08
N VAL A 26 -7.72 -1.65 3.05
CA VAL A 26 -6.60 -1.63 2.11
C VAL A 26 -6.60 -0.34 1.29
N SER A 27 -7.76 0.06 0.77
CA SER A 27 -7.92 1.29 0.00
C SER A 27 -7.52 2.51 0.84
N THR A 28 -8.00 2.57 2.09
CA THR A 28 -7.66 3.63 3.05
C THR A 28 -6.16 3.65 3.34
N TYR A 29 -5.54 2.49 3.55
CA TYR A 29 -4.10 2.38 3.76
C TYR A 29 -3.30 2.88 2.54
N VAL A 30 -3.70 2.51 1.33
CA VAL A 30 -3.08 2.99 0.08
C VAL A 30 -3.22 4.51 -0.05
N GLN A 31 -4.38 5.07 0.28
CA GLN A 31 -4.58 6.53 0.28
C GLN A 31 -3.62 7.22 1.26
N HIS A 32 -3.44 6.69 2.46
CA HIS A 32 -2.49 7.23 3.43
C HIS A 32 -1.05 7.17 2.94
N LEU A 33 -0.64 6.05 2.31
CA LEU A 33 0.69 5.93 1.71
C LEU A 33 0.92 6.97 0.61
N ASN A 34 -0.07 7.19 -0.26
CA ASN A 34 0.02 8.19 -1.32
C ASN A 34 0.12 9.61 -0.75
N ALA A 35 -0.64 9.90 0.32
CA ALA A 35 -0.57 11.20 1.00
C ALA A 35 0.82 11.43 1.63
N LEU A 36 1.37 10.42 2.31
CA LEU A 36 2.73 10.49 2.87
C LEU A 36 3.79 10.67 1.79
N TYR A 37 3.67 9.96 0.67
CA TYR A 37 4.57 10.09 -0.46
C TYR A 37 4.53 11.51 -1.05
N SER A 38 3.33 12.05 -1.27
CA SER A 38 3.14 13.40 -1.81
C SER A 38 3.68 14.47 -0.85
N ASP A 39 3.46 14.32 0.47
CA ASP A 39 4.03 15.21 1.49
C ASP A 39 5.56 15.17 1.47
N PHE A 40 6.14 13.98 1.38
CA PHE A 40 7.59 13.79 1.29
C PHE A 40 8.16 14.48 0.04
N GLU A 41 7.59 14.23 -1.14
CA GLU A 41 8.04 14.88 -2.38
C GLU A 41 7.97 16.40 -2.29
N SER A 42 6.87 16.95 -1.77
CA SER A 42 6.71 18.40 -1.64
C SER A 42 7.69 19.01 -0.63
N ARG A 43 7.95 18.33 0.49
CA ARG A 43 8.81 18.87 1.56
C ARG A 43 10.29 18.82 1.23
N PHE A 44 10.70 17.90 0.37
CA PHE A 44 12.09 17.68 0.00
C PHE A 44 12.34 17.92 -1.49
N GLU A 45 11.44 18.61 -2.19
CA GLU A 45 11.55 18.92 -3.61
C GLU A 45 12.90 19.60 -3.92
N ASP A 46 13.35 20.50 -3.06
CA ASP A 46 14.61 21.22 -3.15
C ASP A 46 15.83 20.27 -3.12
N ILE A 47 15.82 19.28 -2.24
CA ILE A 47 16.86 18.25 -2.14
C ILE A 47 16.78 17.29 -3.33
N LEU A 48 15.56 16.84 -3.70
CA LEU A 48 15.33 15.89 -4.79
C LEU A 48 15.70 16.48 -6.15
N THR A 49 15.54 17.80 -6.32
CA THR A 49 15.91 18.53 -7.55
C THR A 49 17.29 19.16 -7.49
N MET A 50 18.03 18.96 -6.38
CA MET A 50 19.36 19.51 -6.22
C MET A 50 20.29 18.94 -7.31
N PRO A 51 20.90 19.80 -8.14
CA PRO A 51 21.82 19.33 -9.17
C PRO A 51 23.05 18.70 -8.51
N LEU A 52 23.33 17.45 -8.87
CA LEU A 52 24.55 16.78 -8.42
C LEU A 52 25.76 17.52 -9.01
N GLN A 53 26.59 18.10 -8.15
CA GLN A 53 27.88 18.65 -8.54
C GLN A 53 28.85 17.50 -8.82
N ASN A 54 29.20 17.33 -10.09
CA ASN A 54 30.35 16.53 -10.53
C ASN A 54 31.65 17.32 -10.40
#